data_AF-I6PD32-F1
#
_entry.id   AF-I6PD32-F1
#
_cell.length_a   1.000
_cell.length_b   1.000
_cell.length_c   1.000
_cell.angle_alpha   90.00
_cell.angle_beta   90.00
_cell.angle_gamma   90.00
#
_symmetry.space_group_name_H-M   'P 1'
#
loop_
_entity.id
_entity.type
_entity.pdbx_description
1 polymer ?
#
loop_
_entity_poly.entity_id
_entity_poly.type
_entity_poly.pdbx_seq_one_letter_code
_entity_poly.pdbx_strand_id
1 'polypeptide(L)'
;KKFYMDANRFAKILKPHHYIIDLEANSIELTEEGIKKGENFFKIPNLYDSNNIVLLHCIKNALKAHFIMNKNKDYLVYKNNVLIIDQFT
;
A
#
# COMPACT_ATOMS: atom_id res chain seq x y z
N LYS A 1 -6.15 -11.89 -8.75
CA LYS A 1 -4.84 -11.50 -9.36
C LYS A 1 -4.78 -10.03 -9.83
N LYS A 2 -5.84 -9.40 -10.34
CA LYS A 2 -5.78 -8.00 -10.87
C LYS A 2 -5.58 -6.90 -9.81
N PHE A 3 -6.04 -7.09 -8.57
CA PHE A 3 -6.03 -6.03 -7.54
C PHE A 3 -4.64 -5.54 -7.12
N TYR A 4 -3.60 -6.37 -7.11
CA TYR A 4 -2.26 -5.93 -6.72
C TYR A 4 -1.66 -4.90 -7.68
N MET A 5 -1.90 -5.06 -8.98
CA MET A 5 -1.38 -4.13 -10.00
C MET A 5 -2.10 -2.79 -9.93
N ASP A 6 -3.41 -2.80 -9.73
CA ASP A 6 -4.21 -1.58 -9.63
C ASP A 6 -3.98 -0.85 -8.30
N ALA A 7 -3.85 -1.59 -7.19
CA ALA A 7 -3.43 -1.04 -5.90
C ALA A 7 -2.02 -0.43 -5.95
N ASN A 8 -1.08 -1.06 -6.65
CA ASN A 8 0.25 -0.52 -6.88
C ASN A 8 0.22 0.76 -7.73
N ARG A 9 -0.63 0.83 -8.76
CA ARG A 9 -0.83 2.07 -9.54
C ARG A 9 -1.41 3.17 -8.67
N PHE A 10 -2.41 2.84 -7.84
CA PHE A 10 -3.02 3.77 -6.91
C PHE A 10 -1.99 4.32 -5.91
N ALA A 11 -1.18 3.45 -5.29
CA ALA A 11 -0.14 3.87 -4.35
C ALA A 11 0.84 4.89 -4.96
N LYS A 12 1.22 4.72 -6.23
CA LYS A 12 2.14 5.62 -6.96
C LYS A 12 1.57 7.00 -7.27
N ILE A 13 0.26 7.15 -7.37
CA ILE A 13 -0.39 8.44 -7.70
C ILE A 13 -0.80 9.24 -6.46
N LEU A 14 -0.62 8.66 -5.27
CA LEU A 14 -0.88 9.36 -4.03
C LEU A 14 0.19 10.42 -3.78
N LYS A 15 -0.25 11.47 -3.09
CA LYS A 15 0.59 12.59 -2.63
C LYS A 15 0.63 12.57 -1.11
N PRO A 16 1.60 13.24 -0.46
CA PRO A 16 1.77 13.18 0.99
C PRO A 16 0.51 13.52 1.82
N HIS A 17 -0.40 14.38 1.36
CA HIS A 17 -1.64 14.69 2.08
C HIS A 17 -2.72 13.58 2.02
N HIS A 18 -2.54 12.56 1.18
CA HIS A 18 -3.53 11.49 1.02
C HIS A 18 -3.33 10.33 2.02
N TYR A 19 -2.26 10.33 2.80
CA TYR A 19 -1.97 9.24 3.73
C TYR A 19 -1.19 9.74 4.94
N ILE A 20 -1.27 8.99 6.03
CA ILE A 20 -0.51 9.20 7.26
C ILE A 20 0.32 7.94 7.48
N ILE A 21 1.62 8.12 7.74
CA ILE A 21 2.55 7.02 8.04
C ILE A 21 2.92 7.12 9.51
N ASP A 22 2.80 5.99 10.20
CA ASP A 22 3.38 5.79 11.51
C ASP A 22 4.52 4.78 11.39
N LEU A 23 5.76 5.28 11.51
CA LEU A 23 6.97 4.46 11.40
C LEU A 23 7.23 3.63 12.67
N GLU A 24 6.73 4.06 13.83
CA GLU A 24 6.87 3.31 15.09
C GLU A 24 5.94 2.10 15.06
N ALA A 25 4.69 2.30 14.67
CA ALA A 25 3.71 1.22 14.52
C ALA A 25 3.85 0.43 13.20
N ASN A 26 4.76 0.83 12.30
CA ASN A 26 4.90 0.27 10.95
C ASN A 26 3.56 0.18 10.20
N SER A 27 2.76 1.23 10.32
CA SER A 27 1.40 1.31 9.79
C SER A 27 1.23 2.52 8.86
N ILE A 28 0.29 2.40 7.92
CA ILE A 28 -0.06 3.46 6.98
C ILE A 28 -1.58 3.48 6.82
N GLU A 29 -2.15 4.67 6.92
CA GLU A 29 -3.58 4.89 6.77
C GLU A 29 -3.85 5.97 5.74
N LEU A 30 -4.98 5.87 5.05
CA LEU A 30 -5.42 6.90 4.11
C LEU A 30 -6.12 8.02 4.90
N THR A 31 -5.85 9.27 4.52
CA THR A 31 -6.65 10.40 4.99
C THR A 31 -7.99 10.42 4.27
N GLU A 32 -8.95 11.25 4.72
CA GLU A 32 -10.22 11.42 4.03
C GLU A 32 -10.06 11.76 2.53
N GLU A 33 -9.06 12.59 2.20
CA GLU A 33 -8.74 12.92 0.80
C GLU A 33 -8.23 11.69 0.03
N GLY A 34 -7.39 10.88 0.67
CA GLY A 34 -6.92 9.61 0.10
C GLY A 34 -8.04 8.61 -0.13
N ILE A 35 -9.00 8.53 0.79
CA ILE A 35 -10.18 7.67 0.67
C ILE A 35 -11.04 8.09 -0.52
N LYS A 36 -11.42 9.38 -0.60
CA LYS A 36 -12.18 9.93 -1.72
C LYS A 36 -11.47 9.71 -3.06
N LYS A 37 -10.14 9.85 -3.08
CA LYS A 37 -9.34 9.58 -4.28
C LYS A 37 -9.36 8.10 -4.65
N GLY A 38 -9.31 7.20 -3.67
CA GLY A 38 -9.45 5.76 -3.86
C GLY A 38 -10.82 5.41 -4.46
N GLU A 39 -11.89 5.91 -3.88
CA GLU A 39 -13.26 5.73 -4.36
C GLU A 39 -13.42 6.15 -5.82
N ASN A 40 -12.89 7.33 -6.18
CA ASN A 40 -12.90 7.82 -7.56
C ASN A 40 -12.03 6.98 -8.51
N PHE A 41 -10.85 6.55 -8.06
CA PHE A 41 -9.91 5.76 -8.87
C PHE A 41 -10.46 4.36 -9.18
N PHE A 42 -11.02 3.69 -8.16
CA PHE A 42 -11.58 2.34 -8.28
C PHE A 42 -13.05 2.34 -8.72
N LYS A 43 -13.67 3.52 -8.84
CA LYS A 43 -15.09 3.72 -9.21
C LYS A 43 -16.04 2.97 -8.28
N ILE A 44 -15.81 3.10 -6.99
CA ILE A 44 -16.62 2.48 -5.93
C ILE A 44 -17.23 3.55 -5.03
N PRO A 45 -18.42 3.31 -4.47
CA PRO A 45 -19.11 4.30 -3.65
C PRO A 45 -18.49 4.45 -2.26
N ASN A 46 -17.93 3.36 -1.69
CA ASN A 46 -17.31 3.37 -0.38
C ASN A 46 -16.16 2.37 -0.32
N LEU A 47 -14.95 2.84 -0.05
CA LEU A 47 -13.76 1.99 0.03
C LEU A 47 -13.77 1.02 1.23
N TYR A 48 -14.45 1.39 2.31
CA TYR A 48 -14.51 0.62 3.57
C TYR A 48 -15.73 -0.29 3.66
N ASP A 49 -16.53 -0.41 2.59
CA ASP A 49 -17.58 -1.41 2.53
C ASP A 49 -16.99 -2.83 2.65
N SER A 50 -17.71 -3.69 3.36
CA SER A 50 -17.50 -5.14 3.45
C SER A 50 -17.20 -5.80 2.09
N ASN A 51 -17.84 -5.32 1.01
CA ASN A 51 -17.61 -5.80 -0.35
C ASN A 51 -16.18 -5.52 -0.86
N ASN A 52 -15.51 -4.51 -0.31
CA ASN A 52 -14.21 -4.01 -0.74
C ASN A 52 -13.05 -4.40 0.19
N ILE A 53 -13.28 -5.27 1.18
CA ILE A 53 -12.25 -5.70 2.16
C ILE A 53 -10.97 -6.19 1.47
N VAL A 54 -11.10 -7.00 0.42
CA VAL A 54 -9.95 -7.54 -0.32
C VAL A 54 -9.18 -6.44 -1.05
N LEU A 55 -9.89 -5.46 -1.63
CA LEU A 55 -9.29 -4.31 -2.31
C LEU A 55 -8.57 -3.41 -1.30
N LEU A 56 -9.23 -3.10 -0.18
CA LEU A 56 -8.65 -2.30 0.90
C LEU A 56 -7.38 -2.95 1.44
N HIS A 57 -7.37 -4.28 1.64
CA HIS A 57 -6.17 -5.01 2.04
C HIS A 57 -5.05 -4.91 0.99
N CYS A 58 -5.37 -5.05 -0.29
CA CYS A 58 -4.39 -4.89 -1.38
C CYS A 58 -3.81 -3.46 -1.41
N ILE A 59 -4.63 -2.44 -1.19
CA ILE A 59 -4.19 -1.04 -1.11
C ILE A 59 -3.25 -0.85 0.07
N LYS A 60 -3.64 -1.29 1.27
CA LYS A 60 -2.77 -1.19 2.46
C LYS A 60 -1.42 -1.89 2.25
N ASN A 61 -1.40 -3.06 1.63
CA ASN A 61 -0.16 -3.77 1.31
C ASN A 61 0.69 -3.01 0.28
N ALA A 62 0.07 -2.44 -0.76
CA ALA A 62 0.78 -1.63 -1.75
C ALA A 62 1.38 -0.37 -1.10
N LEU A 63 0.63 0.31 -0.24
CA LEU A 63 1.12 1.46 0.50
C LEU A 63 2.31 1.10 1.39
N LYS A 64 2.20 0.02 2.18
CA LYS A 64 3.30 -0.46 3.02
C LYS A 64 4.54 -0.80 2.20
N ALA A 65 4.36 -1.46 1.06
CA ALA A 65 5.47 -1.82 0.18
C ALA A 65 6.19 -0.61 -0.45
N HIS A 66 5.48 0.50 -0.71
CA HIS A 66 6.06 1.72 -1.30
C HIS A 66 6.66 2.67 -0.28
N PHE A 67 6.03 2.80 0.89
CA PHE A 67 6.34 3.86 1.84
C PHE A 67 7.06 3.39 3.12
N ILE A 68 6.95 2.12 3.48
CA ILE A 68 7.54 1.57 4.71
C ILE A 68 8.68 0.60 4.39
N MET A 69 8.50 -0.28 3.40
CA MET A 69 9.54 -1.26 3.03
C MET A 69 10.64 -0.65 2.15
N ASN A 70 11.88 -0.77 2.60
CA ASN A 70 13.05 -0.24 1.94
C ASN A 70 13.90 -1.34 1.30
N LYS A 71 14.23 -1.15 0.03
CA LYS A 71 15.17 -2.03 -0.69
C LYS A 71 16.55 -1.92 -0.02
N ASN A 72 17.23 -3.06 0.13
CA ASN A 72 18.52 -3.24 0.82
C ASN A 72 18.49 -3.06 2.35
N LYS A 73 17.32 -2.84 2.95
CA LYS A 73 17.15 -2.84 4.41
C LYS A 73 16.17 -3.93 4.84
N ASP A 74 14.98 -3.93 4.22
CA ASP A 74 13.90 -4.87 4.56
C ASP A 74 13.82 -6.02 3.56
N TYR A 75 14.23 -5.80 2.32
CA TYR A 75 14.25 -6.82 1.27
C TYR A 75 15.32 -6.53 0.21
N LEU A 76 15.72 -7.57 -0.53
CA LEU A 76 16.59 -7.48 -1.69
C LEU A 76 15.97 -8.22 -2.89
N VAL A 77 16.32 -7.80 -4.10
CA VAL A 77 15.87 -8.43 -5.34
C VAL A 77 17.04 -9.16 -5.96
N TYR A 78 16.97 -10.50 -6.01
CA TYR A 78 18.01 -11.35 -6.56
C TYR A 78 17.41 -12.36 -7.52
N LYS A 79 17.94 -12.41 -8.75
CA LYS A 79 17.45 -13.30 -9.83
C LYS A 79 15.93 -13.23 -10.00
N ASN A 80 15.37 -12.03 -10.05
CA ASN A 80 13.92 -11.76 -10.13
C ASN A 80 13.07 -12.27 -8.95
N ASN A 81 13.70 -12.71 -7.86
CA ASN A 81 13.01 -13.07 -6.62
C ASN A 81 13.20 -11.97 -5.58
N VAL A 82 12.15 -11.73 -4.80
CA VAL A 82 12.20 -10.85 -3.63
C VAL A 82 12.58 -11.70 -2.42
N LEU A 83 13.72 -11.40 -1.81
CA LEU A 83 14.22 -12.06 -0.61
C LEU A 83 14.11 -11.08 0.57
N ILE A 84 13.57 -11.54 1.69
CA ILE A 84 13.42 -10.74 2.91
C ILE A 84 14.74 -10.79 3.68
N ILE A 85 15.19 -9.65 4.18
CA ILE A 85 16.39 -9.55 5.02
C ILE A 85 15.96 -9.76 6.47
N ASP A 86 16.58 -10.71 7.16
CA ASP A 86 16.42 -10.85 8.61
C ASP A 86 17.33 -9.83 9.30
N GLN A 87 16.77 -9.02 10.21
CA GLN A 87 17.53 -7.98 10.91
C GLN A 87 18.40 -8.55 12.04
N PHE A 88 18.26 -9.83 12.38
CA PHE A 88 19.02 -10.49 13.43
C PHE A 88 20.25 -11.28 12.93
N THR A 89 20.44 -11.43 11.61
CA THR A 89 21.56 -12.20 11.01
C THR A 89 22.21 -11.42 9.86
#